data_AF-A0A060CCV1-F1
#
_entry.id   AF-A0A060CCV1-F1
#
_cell.length_a   1.000
_cell.length_b   1.000
_cell.length_c   1.000
_cell.angle_alpha   90.00
_cell.angle_beta   90.00
_cell.angle_gamma   90.00
#
_symmetry.space_group_name_H-M   'P 1'
#
loop_
_entity.id
_entity.type
_entity.pdbx_description
1 polymer ?
#
loop_
_entity_poly.entity_id
_entity_poly.type
_entity_poly.pdbx_seq_one_letter_code
_entity_poly.pdbx_strand_id
1 'polypeptide(L)'
;RDELEAAALYDLIENVVAPRYYDRDADGIPRHWIENMRHTLADLGPKVQATRMVRDYVGQLYTPTAASYRQMNSDYEGAKALAEWKAKVRAAWGQVRVEHVESTGVGDVVAVGNEMTVTARVELGRPGTLRRPGPAGVVAGVGDDDT
;
A
#
# COMPACT_ATOMS: atom_id res chain seq x y z
N ARG A 1 -14.48 -16.57 12.24
CA ARG A 1 -14.14 -15.45 11.34
C ARG A 1 -14.66 -15.74 9.94
N ASP A 2 -14.28 -16.87 9.36
CA ASP A 2 -14.80 -17.35 8.06
C ASP A 2 -16.32 -17.44 8.00
N GLU A 3 -16.98 -17.93 9.05
CA GLU A 3 -18.46 -18.01 9.11
C GLU A 3 -19.14 -16.63 9.09
N LEU A 4 -18.56 -15.63 9.77
CA LEU A 4 -19.09 -14.26 9.79
C LEU A 4 -18.86 -13.56 8.44
N GLU A 5 -17.68 -13.75 7.84
CA GLU A 5 -17.37 -13.23 6.50
C GLU A 5 -18.26 -13.88 5.43
N ALA A 6 -18.51 -15.18 5.52
CA ALA A 6 -19.42 -15.90 4.64
C ALA A 6 -20.88 -15.44 4.81
N ALA A 7 -21.35 -15.26 6.05
CA ALA A 7 -22.69 -14.75 6.31
C ALA A 7 -22.91 -13.34 5.72
N ALA A 8 -21.93 -12.45 5.86
CA ALA A 8 -21.97 -11.12 5.25
C ALA A 8 -21.98 -11.17 3.71
N LEU A 9 -21.22 -12.10 3.11
CA LEU A 9 -21.24 -12.31 1.68
C LEU A 9 -22.59 -12.82 1.18
N TYR A 10 -23.20 -13.80 1.87
CA TYR A 10 -24.51 -14.32 1.51
C TYR A 10 -25.59 -13.25 1.64
N ASP A 11 -25.57 -12.48 2.73
CA ASP A 11 -26.49 -11.37 2.94
C ASP A 11 -26.39 -10.32 1.81
N LEU A 12 -25.17 -9.96 1.41
CA LEU A 12 -24.93 -9.06 0.28
C LEU A 12 -25.49 -9.62 -1.04
N ILE A 13 -25.24 -10.90 -1.32
CA ILE A 13 -25.71 -11.53 -2.56
C ILE A 13 -27.23 -11.59 -2.58
N GLU A 14 -27.85 -12.04 -1.49
CA GLU A 14 -29.29 -12.30 -1.40
C GLU A 14 -30.09 -11.00 -1.37
N ASN A 15 -29.66 -10.01 -0.59
CA ASN A 15 -30.45 -8.81 -0.34
C ASN A 15 -30.07 -7.63 -1.23
N VAL A 16 -28.89 -7.63 -1.86
CA VAL A 16 -28.43 -6.51 -2.71
C VAL A 16 -28.25 -6.93 -4.17
N VAL A 17 -27.47 -7.98 -4.44
CA VAL A 17 -27.09 -8.33 -5.82
C VAL A 17 -28.24 -9.00 -6.58
N ALA A 18 -28.82 -10.06 -6.01
CA ALA A 18 -29.87 -10.84 -6.67
C ALA A 18 -31.11 -10.00 -7.00
N PRO A 19 -31.67 -9.17 -6.09
CA PRO A 19 -32.85 -8.36 -6.39
C PRO A 19 -32.59 -7.39 -7.54
N ARG A 20 -31.44 -6.71 -7.55
CA ARG A 20 -31.10 -5.75 -8.60
C ARG A 20 -30.90 -6.40 -9.97
N TYR A 21 -30.39 -7.63 -10.00
CA TYR A 21 -30.15 -8.36 -11.25
C TYR A 21 -31.41 -8.99 -11.83
N TYR A 22 -32.29 -9.52 -10.97
CA TYR A 22 -33.51 -10.22 -11.40
C TYR A 22 -34.75 -9.32 -11.49
N ASP A 23 -34.74 -8.12 -10.87
CA ASP A 23 -35.76 -7.10 -11.07
C ASP A 23 -35.66 -6.52 -12.49
N ARG A 24 -36.64 -6.88 -13.34
CA ARG A 24 -36.70 -6.54 -14.76
C ARG A 24 -38.00 -5.82 -15.06
N ASP A 25 -37.92 -4.79 -15.89
CA ASP A 25 -39.10 -4.08 -16.35
C ASP A 25 -39.91 -4.88 -17.40
N ALA A 26 -40.97 -4.26 -17.93
CA ALA A 26 -41.87 -4.87 -18.91
C ALA A 26 -41.15 -5.33 -20.20
N ASP A 27 -39.98 -4.76 -20.51
CA ASP A 27 -39.14 -5.11 -21.66
C ASP A 27 -38.07 -6.16 -21.31
N GLY A 28 -38.05 -6.66 -20.07
CA GLY A 28 -37.10 -7.63 -19.57
C GLY A 28 -35.74 -7.05 -19.14
N ILE A 29 -35.66 -5.73 -18.96
CA ILE A 29 -34.41 -5.00 -18.72
C ILE A 29 -34.22 -4.71 -17.22
N PRO A 30 -33.09 -5.12 -16.61
CA PRO A 30 -32.78 -4.79 -15.22
C PRO A 30 -32.13 -3.40 -15.11
N ARG A 31 -32.95 -2.34 -15.07
CA ARG A 31 -32.46 -0.95 -15.15
C ARG A 31 -31.50 -0.58 -14.03
N HIS A 32 -31.84 -0.90 -12.78
CA HIS A 32 -30.99 -0.61 -11.62
C HIS A 32 -29.62 -1.31 -11.71
N TRP A 33 -29.57 -2.53 -12.24
CA TRP A 33 -28.30 -3.24 -12.49
C TRP A 33 -27.45 -2.51 -13.53
N ILE A 34 -28.05 -2.07 -14.63
CA ILE A 34 -27.36 -1.35 -15.70
C ILE A 34 -26.83 0.00 -15.21
N GLU A 35 -27.59 0.72 -14.39
CA GLU A 35 -27.15 1.97 -13.77
C GLU A 35 -25.93 1.77 -12.88
N ASN A 36 -25.93 0.73 -12.04
CA ASN A 36 -24.77 0.39 -11.19
C ASN A 36 -23.53 0.05 -12.04
N MET A 37 -23.70 -0.73 -13.12
CA MET A 37 -22.60 -1.03 -14.03
C MET A 37 -22.06 0.24 -14.71
N ARG A 38 -22.93 1.13 -15.17
CA ARG A 38 -22.54 2.40 -15.80
C ARG A 38 -21.77 3.29 -14.83
N HIS A 39 -22.26 3.41 -13.60
CA HIS A 39 -21.59 4.17 -12.55
C HIS A 39 -20.20 3.60 -12.23
N THR A 40 -20.11 2.28 -12.08
CA THR A 40 -18.85 1.57 -11.83
C THR A 40 -17.86 1.77 -12.98
N LEU A 41 -18.30 1.63 -14.23
CA LEU A 41 -17.45 1.84 -15.40
C LEU A 41 -17.00 3.30 -15.55
N ALA A 42 -17.85 4.27 -15.20
CA ALA A 42 -17.50 5.68 -15.23
C ALA A 42 -16.45 6.03 -14.17
N ASP A 43 -16.56 5.49 -12.94
CA ASP A 43 -15.59 5.76 -11.88
C ASP A 43 -14.29 4.96 -12.03
N LEU A 44 -14.38 3.67 -12.36
CA LEU A 44 -13.20 2.81 -12.49
C LEU A 44 -12.49 2.97 -13.83
N GLY A 45 -13.17 3.37 -14.90
CA GLY A 45 -12.61 3.48 -16.24
C GLY A 45 -11.27 4.23 -16.32
N PRO A 46 -11.14 5.42 -15.70
CA PRO A 46 -9.87 6.14 -15.62
C PRO A 46 -8.80 5.45 -14.74
N LYS A 47 -9.23 4.67 -13.74
CA LYS A 47 -8.37 4.02 -12.74
C LYS A 47 -7.80 2.68 -13.23
N VAL A 48 -8.52 1.93 -14.06
CA VAL A 48 -8.18 0.55 -14.45
C VAL A 48 -7.63 0.39 -15.87
N GLN A 49 -7.12 1.47 -16.46
CA GLN A 49 -6.53 1.39 -17.81
C GLN A 49 -5.19 0.66 -17.79
N ALA A 50 -5.06 -0.37 -18.62
CA ALA A 50 -3.78 -1.05 -18.83
C ALA A 50 -2.66 -0.07 -19.26
N THR A 51 -3.01 0.98 -20.00
CA THR A 51 -2.07 2.06 -20.38
C THR A 51 -1.55 2.83 -19.16
N ARG A 52 -2.41 3.13 -18.18
CA ARG A 52 -1.99 3.75 -16.91
C ARG A 52 -1.09 2.79 -16.15
N MET A 53 -1.49 1.52 -16.01
CA MET A 53 -0.69 0.51 -15.33
C MET A 53 0.72 0.41 -15.92
N VAL A 54 0.85 0.29 -17.25
CA VAL A 54 2.15 0.20 -17.92
C VAL A 54 2.97 1.48 -17.73
N ARG A 55 2.36 2.67 -17.87
CA ARG A 55 3.03 3.95 -17.61
C ARG A 55 3.57 4.04 -16.19
N ASP A 56 2.76 3.67 -15.21
CA ASP A 56 3.12 3.73 -13.79
C ASP A 56 4.26 2.75 -13.49
N TYR A 57 4.19 1.53 -14.01
CA TYR A 57 5.28 0.55 -13.87
C TYR A 57 6.59 1.03 -14.47
N VAL A 58 6.53 1.56 -15.70
CA VAL A 58 7.73 2.06 -16.39
C VAL A 58 8.31 3.25 -15.63
N GLY A 59 7.48 4.25 -15.32
CA GLY A 59 7.92 5.51 -14.74
C GLY A 59 8.36 5.41 -13.28
N GLN A 60 7.66 4.61 -12.47
CA GLN A 60 7.89 4.55 -11.02
C GLN A 60 8.81 3.39 -10.61
N LEU A 61 8.84 2.29 -11.37
CA LEU A 61 9.61 1.10 -11.00
C LEU A 61 10.79 0.86 -11.94
N TYR A 62 10.54 0.65 -13.24
CA TYR A 62 11.60 0.20 -14.16
C TYR A 62 12.64 1.27 -14.45
N THR A 63 12.24 2.50 -14.79
CA THR A 63 13.17 3.57 -15.12
C THR A 63 14.07 3.96 -13.94
N PRO A 64 13.55 4.19 -12.72
CA PRO A 64 14.39 4.49 -11.56
C PRO A 64 15.34 3.34 -11.18
N THR A 65 14.87 2.09 -11.29
CA THR A 65 15.70 0.90 -11.01
C THR A 65 16.82 0.77 -12.03
N ALA A 66 16.54 0.95 -13.33
CA ALA A 66 17.54 0.89 -14.39
C ALA A 66 18.59 2.02 -14.28
N ALA A 67 18.20 3.21 -13.83
CA ALA A 67 19.14 4.29 -13.53
C ALA A 67 20.06 3.93 -12.34
N SER A 68 19.46 3.46 -11.25
CA SER A 68 20.20 3.03 -10.05
C SER A 68 21.18 1.89 -10.35
N TYR A 69 20.75 0.91 -11.15
CA TYR A 69 21.59 -0.21 -11.57
C TYR A 69 22.80 0.26 -12.38
N ARG A 70 22.59 1.12 -13.38
CA ARG A 70 23.68 1.66 -14.20
C ARG A 70 24.71 2.42 -13.37
N GLN A 71 24.26 3.20 -12.38
CA GLN A 71 25.14 3.92 -11.47
C GLN A 71 25.93 2.97 -10.55
N MET A 72 25.38 1.82 -10.16
CA MET A 72 26.08 0.84 -9.34
C MET A 72 27.07 -0.02 -10.14
N ASN A 73 26.85 -0.18 -11.45
CA ASN A 73 27.60 -1.09 -12.31
C ASN A 73 28.67 -0.40 -13.18
N SER A 74 28.87 0.92 -13.04
CA SER A 74 29.87 1.66 -13.82
C SER A 74 31.31 1.31 -13.43
N ASP A 75 31.57 1.23 -12.13
CA ASP A 75 32.89 0.98 -11.54
C ASP A 75 32.83 -0.03 -10.37
N TYR A 76 31.65 -0.59 -10.09
CA TYR A 76 31.32 -1.47 -8.97
C TYR A 76 31.54 -0.86 -7.57
N GLU A 77 32.00 0.38 -7.45
CA GLU A 77 32.24 1.03 -6.15
C GLU A 77 30.92 1.28 -5.42
N GLY A 78 29.87 1.69 -6.14
CA GLY A 78 28.52 1.80 -5.58
C GLY A 78 27.95 0.47 -5.09
N ALA A 79 28.22 -0.63 -5.81
CA ALA A 79 27.78 -1.96 -5.41
C ALA A 79 28.53 -2.48 -4.16
N LYS A 80 29.86 -2.26 -4.09
CA LYS A 80 30.68 -2.61 -2.91
C LYS A 80 30.24 -1.82 -1.67
N ALA A 81 30.09 -0.50 -1.81
CA ALA A 81 29.63 0.36 -0.72
C ALA A 81 28.24 -0.07 -0.20
N LEU A 82 27.33 -0.45 -1.11
CA LEU A 82 26.01 -0.95 -0.72
C LEU A 82 26.10 -2.30 0.00
N ALA A 83 26.97 -3.21 -0.45
CA ALA A 83 27.17 -4.50 0.19
C ALA A 83 27.74 -4.34 1.61
N GLU A 84 28.73 -3.48 1.80
CA GLU A 84 29.29 -3.15 3.11
C GLU A 84 28.24 -2.52 4.03
N TRP A 85 27.44 -1.58 3.50
CA TRP A 85 26.34 -0.97 4.25
C TRP A 85 25.31 -2.03 4.69
N LYS A 86 24.89 -2.94 3.78
CA LYS A 86 23.96 -4.03 4.11
C LYS A 86 24.55 -4.98 5.16
N ALA A 87 25.85 -5.27 5.09
CA ALA A 87 26.53 -6.10 6.09
C ALA A 87 26.51 -5.44 7.47
N LYS A 88 26.81 -4.14 7.56
CA LYS A 88 26.73 -3.35 8.80
C LYS A 88 25.31 -3.36 9.39
N VAL A 89 24.29 -3.13 8.55
CA VAL A 89 22.88 -3.16 8.97
C VAL A 89 22.50 -4.53 9.51
N ARG A 90 22.81 -5.61 8.79
CA ARG A 90 22.48 -6.98 9.23
C ARG A 90 23.15 -7.34 10.55
N ALA A 91 24.40 -6.94 10.75
CA ALA A 91 25.13 -7.17 11.99
C ALA A 91 24.54 -6.38 13.17
N ALA A 92 24.06 -5.16 12.93
CA ALA A 92 23.46 -4.30 13.95
C ALA A 92 21.95 -4.58 14.18
N TRP A 93 21.28 -5.33 13.28
CA TRP A 93 19.82 -5.52 13.31
C TRP A 93 19.29 -6.08 14.63
N GLY A 94 20.01 -7.02 15.24
CA GLY A 94 19.64 -7.59 16.54
C GLY A 94 19.73 -6.62 17.73
N GLN A 95 20.30 -5.43 17.53
CA GLN A 95 20.39 -4.36 18.53
C GLN A 95 19.27 -3.34 18.38
N VAL A 96 18.49 -3.41 17.30
CA VAL A 96 17.36 -2.50 17.07
C VAL A 96 16.27 -2.82 18.08
N ARG A 97 15.94 -1.87 18.94
CA ARG A 97 14.88 -2.00 19.94
C ARG A 97 14.03 -0.75 20.00
N VAL A 98 12.73 -0.96 20.20
CA VAL A 98 11.80 0.13 20.49
C VAL A 98 11.92 0.44 21.98
N GLU A 99 12.43 1.63 22.32
CA GLU A 99 12.59 2.05 23.72
C GLU A 99 11.27 2.57 24.29
N HIS A 100 10.56 3.37 23.51
CA HIS A 100 9.36 4.03 23.98
C HIS A 100 8.36 4.16 22.84
N VAL A 101 7.09 3.96 23.16
CA VAL A 101 5.97 4.14 22.24
C VAL A 101 4.98 5.07 22.93
N GLU A 102 4.76 6.23 22.34
CA GLU A 102 3.73 7.18 22.73
C GLU A 102 2.58 7.07 21.76
N SER A 103 1.38 6.89 22.29
CA SER A 103 0.15 6.94 21.52
C SER A 103 -0.58 8.22 21.89
N THR A 104 -0.70 9.14 20.93
CA THR A 104 -1.39 10.41 21.12
C THR A 104 -2.72 10.35 20.38
N GLY A 105 -3.81 10.79 21.04
CA GLY A 105 -5.14 10.89 20.41
C GLY A 105 -6.21 9.92 20.93
N VAL A 106 -5.97 9.19 22.03
CA VAL A 106 -6.99 8.34 22.66
C VAL A 106 -7.22 8.79 24.11
N GLY A 107 -8.48 9.04 24.50
CA GLY A 107 -8.86 9.01 25.93
C GLY A 107 -8.86 7.57 26.46
N ASP A 108 -9.20 7.35 27.73
CA ASP A 108 -9.15 6.02 28.40
C ASP A 108 -9.93 4.88 27.71
N VAL A 109 -10.71 5.15 26.66
CA VAL A 109 -11.49 4.17 25.90
C VAL A 109 -11.12 4.23 24.41
N VAL A 110 -10.45 3.18 23.92
CA VAL A 110 -10.18 2.96 22.49
C VAL A 110 -11.41 2.29 21.86
N ALA A 111 -12.08 2.97 20.93
CA ALA A 111 -13.12 2.38 20.08
C ALA A 111 -12.56 2.02 18.70
N VAL A 112 -13.09 0.95 18.08
CA VAL A 112 -12.76 0.57 16.71
C VAL A 112 -13.22 1.69 15.76
N GLY A 113 -12.30 2.25 14.98
CA GLY A 113 -12.54 3.37 14.07
C GLY A 113 -11.85 4.69 14.44
N ASN A 114 -11.20 4.78 15.60
CA ASN A 114 -10.42 5.96 15.96
C ASN A 114 -9.05 5.96 15.28
N GLU A 115 -8.67 7.09 14.69
CA GLU A 115 -7.31 7.33 14.25
C GLU A 115 -6.39 7.54 15.46
N MET A 116 -5.30 6.78 15.51
CA MET A 116 -4.29 6.87 16.56
C MET A 116 -2.96 7.24 15.90
N THR A 117 -2.33 8.31 16.40
CA THR A 117 -0.94 8.61 16.04
C THR A 117 -0.02 7.88 17.00
N VAL A 118 0.78 6.95 16.48
CA VAL A 118 1.79 6.22 17.25
C VAL A 118 3.17 6.79 16.93
N THR A 119 3.82 7.36 17.93
CA THR A 119 5.21 7.80 17.82
C THR A 119 6.10 6.84 18.61
N ALA A 120 7.07 6.23 17.96
CA ALA A 120 8.01 5.31 18.60
C ALA A 120 9.43 5.87 18.60
N ARG A 121 10.08 5.89 19.76
CA ARG A 121 11.53 6.08 19.87
C ARG A 121 12.21 4.73 19.69
N VAL A 122 12.96 4.60 18.60
CA VAL A 122 13.70 3.38 18.24
C VAL A 122 15.18 3.62 18.43
N GLU A 123 15.82 2.81 19.27
CA GLU A 123 17.27 2.73 19.34
C GLU A 123 17.75 1.78 18.25
N LEU A 124 18.56 2.29 17.32
CA LEU A 124 19.04 1.55 16.16
C LEU A 124 20.34 0.76 16.42
N GLY A 125 20.76 0.65 17.69
CA GLY A 125 22.09 0.19 18.10
C GLY A 125 23.19 1.22 17.78
N ARG A 126 24.48 0.83 17.84
CA ARG A 126 25.60 1.62 17.27
C ARG A 126 25.99 1.10 15.89
N PRO A 127 25.24 1.38 14.82
CA PRO A 127 25.79 1.29 13.50
C PRO A 127 26.44 2.65 13.21
N GLY A 128 27.77 2.70 13.08
CA GLY A 128 28.45 3.93 12.66
C GLY A 128 27.76 4.56 11.45
N THR A 129 27.69 5.90 11.38
CA THR A 129 27.01 6.73 10.37
C THR A 129 26.54 5.97 9.12
N LEU A 130 25.35 5.34 9.19
CA LEU A 130 24.76 4.60 8.08
C LEU A 130 24.10 5.57 7.10
N ARG A 131 24.88 6.25 6.28
CA ARG A 131 24.35 6.88 5.07
C ARG A 131 24.28 5.80 3.99
N ARG A 132 23.06 5.47 3.51
CA ARG A 132 22.89 4.58 2.35
C ARG A 132 23.66 5.18 1.17
N PRO A 133 24.55 4.42 0.51
CA PRO A 133 25.16 4.87 -0.73
C PRO A 133 24.16 4.78 -1.90
N GLY A 134 24.01 5.87 -2.66
CA GLY A 134 23.17 5.96 -3.86
C GLY A 134 21.96 6.91 -3.74
N PRO A 135 21.25 7.18 -4.85
CA PRO A 135 20.09 8.06 -4.87
C PRO A 135 18.98 7.50 -3.98
N ALA A 136 18.54 8.34 -3.04
CA ALA A 136 17.47 8.02 -2.11
C ALA A 136 16.12 8.02 -2.84
N GLY A 137 15.74 6.87 -3.38
CA GLY A 137 14.35 6.53 -3.65
C GLY A 137 13.82 5.70 -2.50
N VAL A 138 13.46 6.34 -1.39
CA VAL A 138 12.53 5.75 -0.41
C VAL A 138 11.29 6.61 -0.50
N VAL A 139 10.31 6.16 -1.28
CA VAL A 139 8.93 6.61 -1.09
C VAL A 139 8.45 5.84 0.12
N ALA A 140 8.75 6.34 1.31
CA ALA A 140 7.97 6.00 2.49
C ALA A 140 6.69 6.84 2.39
N GLY A 141 5.78 6.41 1.51
CA GLY A 141 4.41 6.85 1.60
C GLY A 141 3.81 6.12 2.80
N VAL A 142 3.72 6.81 3.94
CA VAL A 142 2.53 6.61 4.78
C VAL A 142 1.40 7.06 3.88
N GLY A 143 0.58 6.11 3.43
CA GLY A 143 -0.57 6.43 2.59
C GLY A 143 -1.47 7.36 3.38
N ASP A 144 -1.54 8.62 2.96
CA ASP A 144 -2.78 9.37 3.08
C ASP A 144 -3.71 8.75 2.03
N ASP A 145 -4.56 7.85 2.50
CA ASP A 145 -5.79 7.50 1.81
C ASP A 145 -6.76 8.65 2.10
N ASP A 146 -6.79 9.64 1.20
CA ASP A 146 -7.98 10.41 0.81
C ASP A 146 -7.59 11.64 -0.04
N THR A 147 -7.84 11.54 -1.35
CA THR A 147 -8.69 12.45 -2.15
C THR A 147 -8.75 12.03 -3.61
#